data_AF-F0Q939-F1
#
_entry.id   AF-F0Q939-F1
#
_cell.length_a   1.000
_cell.length_b   1.000
_cell.length_c   1.000
_cell.angle_alpha   90.00
_cell.angle_beta   90.00
_cell.angle_gamma   90.00
#
_symmetry.space_group_name_H-M   'P 1'
#
loop_
_entity.id
_entity.type
_entity.pdbx_description
1 polymer ?
#
loop_
_entity_poly.entity_id
_entity_poly.type
_entity_poly.pdbx_seq_one_letter_code
_entity_poly.pdbx_strand_id
1 'polypeptide(L)'
;MSDIAPASVPPVLPKSDLNFVWLDCEMTGLDPEKDRLLEIAVVVTGPELEPRVEGPVFAIHQSDALLDGMDAWNKGTHGRSGLIEKVRASTVTEAEAEQAILEFLARYVRKGVAPMCGNSIGQDRRFLVRYMPKLEAFFHYRNVDVSTLKELSRRWKPEVYASFKKAQKHTALADVHESIEELAHYRKHLLVP
;
A
#
# COMPACT_ATOMS: atom_id res chain seq x y z
N MET A 1 -42.12 23.15 4.52
CA MET A 1 -41.45 22.64 3.31
C MET A 1 -40.00 22.45 3.70
N SER A 2 -39.60 21.21 3.99
CA SER A 2 -38.20 20.90 4.29
C SER A 2 -37.43 20.79 2.98
N ASP A 3 -36.50 21.71 2.75
CA ASP A 3 -35.49 21.60 1.70
C ASP A 3 -34.51 20.48 2.08
N ILE A 4 -34.59 19.37 1.36
CA ILE A 4 -33.58 18.32 1.39
C ILE A 4 -32.47 18.79 0.45
N ALA A 5 -31.32 19.15 1.00
CA ALA A 5 -30.12 19.42 0.21
C ALA A 5 -29.80 18.20 -0.66
N PRO A 6 -29.48 18.37 -1.96
CA PRO A 6 -29.15 17.25 -2.81
C PRO A 6 -27.88 16.57 -2.26
N ALA A 7 -27.96 15.25 -2.06
CA ALA A 7 -26.81 14.45 -1.70
C ALA A 7 -25.72 14.64 -2.76
N SER A 8 -24.56 15.15 -2.35
CA SER A 8 -23.41 15.30 -3.26
C SER A 8 -23.01 13.92 -3.76
N VAL A 9 -23.05 13.72 -5.08
CA VAL A 9 -22.52 12.51 -5.70
C VAL A 9 -21.05 12.39 -5.28
N PRO A 10 -20.61 11.29 -4.65
CA PRO A 10 -19.22 11.13 -4.27
C PRO A 10 -18.34 11.26 -5.53
N PRO A 11 -17.20 11.97 -5.45
CA PRO A 11 -16.35 12.22 -6.60
C PRO A 11 -15.90 10.88 -7.21
N VAL A 12 -16.23 10.69 -8.49
CA VAL A 12 -15.76 9.54 -9.28
C VAL A 12 -14.34 9.83 -9.73
N LEU A 13 -13.39 8.93 -9.46
CA LEU A 13 -12.01 9.05 -9.96
C LEU A 13 -11.96 8.66 -11.45
N PRO A 14 -11.71 9.60 -12.39
CA PRO A 14 -11.56 9.25 -13.79
C PRO A 14 -10.24 8.51 -14.03
N LYS A 15 -10.21 7.67 -15.07
CA LYS A 15 -8.97 7.06 -15.55
C LYS A 15 -8.00 8.15 -16.02
N SER A 16 -6.80 8.18 -15.45
CA SER A 16 -5.78 9.20 -15.76
C SER A 16 -4.38 8.66 -15.52
N ASP A 17 -3.43 9.14 -16.30
CA ASP A 17 -2.00 8.86 -16.15
C ASP A 17 -1.36 9.57 -14.95
N LEU A 18 -2.05 10.56 -14.40
CA LEU A 18 -1.62 11.32 -13.22
C LEU A 18 -2.15 10.74 -11.91
N ASN A 19 -2.94 9.66 -11.97
CA ASN A 19 -3.40 8.99 -10.76
C ASN A 19 -2.22 8.24 -10.10
N PHE A 20 -2.19 8.26 -8.77
CA PHE A 20 -1.22 7.48 -8.00
C PHE A 20 -1.79 6.12 -7.65
N VAL A 21 -0.94 5.10 -7.71
CA VAL A 21 -1.28 3.74 -7.26
C VAL A 21 -0.41 3.42 -6.05
N TRP A 22 -1.09 3.25 -4.92
CA TRP A 22 -0.52 2.99 -3.62
C TRP A 22 -0.70 1.52 -3.27
N LEU A 23 0.32 0.93 -2.67
CA LEU A 23 0.24 -0.41 -2.12
C LEU A 23 1.13 -0.57 -0.90
N ASP A 24 0.79 -1.57 -0.11
CA ASP A 24 1.56 -2.05 1.02
C ASP A 24 1.41 -3.57 1.08
N CYS A 25 2.50 -4.25 1.40
CA CYS A 25 2.54 -5.70 1.58
C CYS A 25 2.96 -6.04 3.01
N GLU A 26 2.33 -7.07 3.56
CA GLU A 26 2.85 -7.76 4.75
C GLU A 26 3.53 -9.05 4.29
N MET A 27 4.67 -9.39 4.91
CA MET A 27 5.50 -10.53 4.53
C MET A 27 5.91 -11.38 5.73
N THR A 28 6.38 -12.60 5.48
CA THR A 28 6.96 -13.46 6.53
C THR A 28 8.30 -12.95 7.06
N GLY A 29 8.95 -12.04 6.32
CA GLY A 29 10.26 -11.49 6.61
C GLY A 29 10.73 -10.55 5.49
N LEU A 30 12.04 -10.29 5.41
CA LEU A 30 12.62 -9.25 4.55
C LEU A 30 13.43 -9.78 3.35
N ASP A 31 13.61 -11.09 3.24
CA ASP A 31 14.42 -11.74 2.21
C ASP A 31 13.51 -12.42 1.17
N PRO A 32 13.27 -11.82 -0.01
CA PRO A 32 12.39 -12.41 -1.02
C PRO A 32 12.83 -13.80 -1.49
N GLU A 33 14.07 -14.23 -1.28
CA GLU A 33 14.49 -15.59 -1.64
C GLU A 33 13.93 -16.67 -0.70
N LYS A 34 13.52 -16.28 0.51
CA LYS A 34 13.07 -17.19 1.57
C LYS A 34 11.65 -16.87 2.05
N ASP A 35 11.29 -15.60 2.05
CA ASP A 35 10.06 -15.06 2.58
C ASP A 35 8.98 -14.94 1.51
N ARG A 36 7.72 -14.88 1.96
CA ARG A 36 6.53 -14.79 1.08
C ARG A 36 5.60 -13.65 1.49
N LEU A 37 4.74 -13.27 0.55
CA LEU A 37 3.64 -12.33 0.77
C LEU A 37 2.56 -12.98 1.65
N LEU A 38 2.07 -12.22 2.64
CA LEU A 38 1.00 -12.58 3.57
C LEU A 38 -0.25 -11.73 3.37
N GLU A 39 -0.09 -10.44 3.13
CA GLU A 39 -1.18 -9.52 2.82
C GLU A 39 -0.76 -8.54 1.73
N ILE A 40 -1.69 -8.10 0.90
CA ILE A 40 -1.51 -6.98 -0.02
C ILE A 40 -2.78 -6.14 -0.04
N ALA A 41 -2.61 -4.81 -0.01
CA ALA A 41 -3.69 -3.86 -0.21
C ALA A 41 -3.29 -2.83 -1.27
N VAL A 42 -4.27 -2.34 -2.03
CA VAL A 42 -4.05 -1.29 -3.03
C VAL A 42 -5.08 -0.18 -2.90
N VAL A 43 -4.65 1.07 -3.11
CA VAL A 43 -5.52 2.25 -3.18
C VAL A 43 -5.10 3.09 -4.39
N VAL A 44 -6.06 3.64 -5.13
CA VAL A 44 -5.78 4.63 -6.18
C VAL A 44 -6.22 6.01 -5.71
N THR A 45 -5.38 7.01 -5.91
CA THR A 45 -5.74 8.41 -5.64
C THR A 45 -5.59 9.28 -6.88
N GLY A 46 -6.32 10.40 -6.91
CA GLY A 46 -6.02 11.48 -7.85
C GLY A 46 -4.68 12.17 -7.55
N PRO A 47 -4.19 13.07 -8.42
CA PRO A 47 -2.91 13.75 -8.25
C PRO A 47 -2.85 14.63 -6.99
N GLU A 48 -4.01 15.03 -6.46
CA GLU A 48 -4.15 15.81 -5.23
C GLU A 48 -4.30 14.94 -3.98
N LEU A 49 -4.02 13.63 -4.09
CA LEU A 49 -4.23 12.59 -3.07
C LEU A 49 -5.70 12.27 -2.78
N GLU A 50 -6.62 12.89 -3.51
CA GLU A 50 -8.06 12.68 -3.46
C GLU A 50 -8.67 12.69 -4.88
N PRO A 51 -9.81 12.03 -5.11
CA PRO A 51 -10.47 11.08 -4.20
C PRO A 51 -9.65 9.79 -4.04
N ARG A 52 -9.73 9.15 -2.87
CA ARG A 52 -9.18 7.80 -2.63
C ARG A 52 -10.18 6.73 -3.02
N VAL A 53 -9.74 5.77 -3.83
CA VAL A 53 -10.51 4.59 -4.20
C VAL A 53 -9.79 3.36 -3.69
N GLU A 54 -10.35 2.75 -2.65
CA GLU A 54 -9.85 1.49 -2.11
C GLU A 54 -10.06 0.37 -3.13
N GLY A 55 -9.00 -0.41 -3.34
CA GLY A 55 -9.05 -1.64 -4.11
C GLY A 55 -9.15 -2.87 -3.23
N PRO A 56 -8.92 -4.06 -3.80
CA PRO A 56 -8.99 -5.29 -3.04
C PRO A 56 -7.88 -5.37 -1.99
N VAL A 57 -8.21 -6.04 -0.88
CA VAL A 57 -7.27 -6.45 0.17
C VAL A 57 -7.30 -7.97 0.23
N PHE A 58 -6.13 -8.59 0.09
CA PHE A 58 -6.00 -10.05 0.10
C PHE A 58 -5.06 -10.49 1.20
N ALA A 59 -5.56 -11.36 2.10
CA ALA A 59 -4.70 -12.27 2.83
C ALA A 59 -4.34 -13.43 1.90
N ILE A 60 -3.05 -13.66 1.67
CA ILE A 60 -2.54 -14.65 0.73
C ILE A 60 -2.18 -15.91 1.50
N HIS A 61 -2.70 -17.05 1.07
CA HIS A 61 -2.46 -18.32 1.75
C HIS A 61 -0.97 -18.70 1.74
N GLN A 62 -0.47 -19.13 2.90
CA GLN A 62 0.85 -19.73 3.06
C GLN A 62 0.76 -20.94 3.98
N SER A 63 1.64 -21.92 3.77
CA SER A 63 1.67 -23.15 4.58
C SER A 63 2.07 -22.87 6.03
N ASP A 64 1.57 -23.67 6.96
CA ASP A 64 1.96 -23.65 8.37
C ASP A 64 3.47 -23.70 8.59
N ALA A 65 4.19 -24.52 7.82
CA ALA A 65 5.65 -24.63 7.92
C ALA A 65 6.36 -23.28 7.66
N LEU A 66 5.82 -22.45 6.76
CA LEU A 66 6.37 -21.12 6.47
C LEU A 66 6.03 -20.14 7.59
N LEU A 67 4.78 -20.14 8.06
CA LEU A 67 4.31 -19.28 9.15
C LEU A 67 5.05 -19.57 10.46
N ASP A 68 5.25 -20.86 10.75
CA ASP A 68 6.01 -21.34 11.91
C ASP A 68 7.51 -21.09 11.75
N GLY A 69 7.99 -20.83 10.52
CA GLY A 69 9.37 -20.45 10.22
C GLY A 69 9.69 -18.97 10.44
N MET A 70 8.67 -18.11 10.61
CA MET A 70 8.88 -16.67 10.86
C MET A 70 9.63 -16.41 12.17
N ASP A 71 10.37 -15.29 12.20
CA ASP A 71 11.03 -14.83 13.42
C ASP A 71 10.02 -14.37 14.50
N ALA A 72 10.53 -14.13 15.72
CA ALA A 72 9.70 -13.75 16.85
C ALA A 72 8.98 -12.39 16.65
N TRP A 73 9.59 -11.47 15.90
CA TRP A 73 9.00 -10.16 15.65
C TRP A 73 7.81 -10.27 14.70
N ASN A 74 7.98 -10.95 13.55
CA ASN A 74 6.93 -11.18 12.56
C ASN A 74 5.77 -11.98 13.17
N LYS A 75 6.06 -13.06 13.93
CA LYS A 75 5.02 -13.81 14.65
C LYS A 75 4.25 -12.95 15.64
N GLY A 76 4.96 -12.11 16.39
CA GLY A 76 4.33 -11.21 17.36
C GLY A 76 3.45 -10.16 16.69
N THR A 77 3.94 -9.52 15.62
CA THR A 77 3.22 -8.48 14.89
C THR A 77 1.99 -9.06 14.18
N HIS A 78 2.18 -10.08 13.35
CA HIS A 78 1.10 -10.70 12.56
C HIS A 78 0.10 -11.49 13.43
N GLY A 79 0.54 -11.99 14.59
CA GLY A 79 -0.35 -12.59 15.58
C GLY A 79 -1.27 -11.56 16.23
N ARG A 80 -0.75 -10.38 16.62
CA ARG A 80 -1.57 -9.31 17.22
C ARG A 80 -2.56 -8.68 16.24
N SER A 81 -2.20 -8.56 14.96
CA SER A 81 -3.12 -8.07 13.92
C SER A 81 -4.16 -9.11 13.49
N GLY A 82 -3.99 -10.38 13.90
CA GLY A 82 -4.82 -11.50 13.47
C GLY A 82 -4.53 -11.97 12.04
N LEU A 83 -3.46 -11.46 11.40
CA LEU A 83 -3.10 -11.79 10.03
C LEU A 83 -2.72 -13.27 9.87
N ILE A 84 -2.05 -13.88 10.85
CA ILE A 84 -1.66 -15.30 10.78
C ILE A 84 -2.90 -16.20 10.57
N GLU A 85 -3.97 -15.96 11.33
CA GLU A 85 -5.19 -16.76 11.22
C GLU A 85 -5.93 -16.50 9.90
N LYS A 86 -5.94 -15.24 9.43
CA LYS A 86 -6.48 -14.91 8.10
C LYS A 86 -5.72 -15.62 6.98
N VAL A 87 -4.40 -15.70 7.06
CA VAL A 87 -3.55 -16.38 6.08
C VAL A 87 -3.80 -17.89 6.10
N ARG A 88 -3.87 -18.51 7.29
CA ARG A 88 -4.20 -19.94 7.42
C ARG A 88 -5.57 -20.27 6.84
N ALA A 89 -6.57 -19.42 7.09
CA ALA A 89 -7.93 -19.59 6.58
C ALA A 89 -8.10 -19.21 5.10
N SER A 90 -7.16 -18.44 4.53
CA SER A 90 -7.24 -17.99 3.14
C SER A 90 -7.06 -19.16 2.18
N THR A 91 -7.75 -19.08 1.04
CA THR A 91 -7.55 -19.95 -0.12
C THR A 91 -6.98 -19.18 -1.31
N VAL A 92 -6.75 -17.87 -1.16
CA VAL A 92 -6.28 -16.99 -2.23
C VAL A 92 -4.79 -17.20 -2.45
N THR A 93 -4.43 -17.51 -3.69
CA THR A 93 -3.04 -17.61 -4.15
C THR A 93 -2.49 -16.25 -4.58
N GLU A 94 -1.15 -16.13 -4.64
CA GLU A 94 -0.48 -14.93 -5.16
C GLU A 94 -0.95 -14.58 -6.59
N ALA A 95 -1.17 -15.59 -7.44
CA ALA A 95 -1.61 -15.39 -8.83
C ALA A 95 -3.06 -14.87 -8.92
N GLU A 96 -3.96 -15.33 -8.04
CA GLU A 96 -5.34 -14.85 -7.99
C GLU A 96 -5.42 -13.41 -7.47
N ALA A 97 -4.66 -13.11 -6.41
CA ALA A 97 -4.54 -11.75 -5.89
C ALA A 97 -3.95 -10.80 -6.95
N GLU A 98 -2.87 -11.22 -7.64
CA GLU A 98 -2.24 -10.48 -8.74
C GLU A 98 -3.26 -10.12 -9.83
N GLN A 99 -4.02 -11.11 -10.30
CA GLN A 99 -4.99 -10.91 -11.39
C GLN A 99 -6.11 -9.95 -10.98
N ALA A 100 -6.68 -10.10 -9.78
CA ALA A 100 -7.74 -9.23 -9.29
C ALA A 100 -7.28 -7.78 -9.10
N ILE A 101 -6.04 -7.59 -8.63
CA ILE A 101 -5.43 -6.25 -8.52
C ILE A 101 -5.24 -5.64 -9.91
N LEU A 102 -4.73 -6.38 -10.89
CA LEU A 102 -4.56 -5.89 -12.26
C LEU A 102 -5.88 -5.43 -12.88
N GLU A 103 -6.94 -6.21 -12.70
CA GLU A 103 -8.29 -5.86 -13.17
C GLU A 103 -8.81 -4.58 -12.51
N PHE A 104 -8.58 -4.44 -11.20
CA PHE A 104 -8.92 -3.25 -10.45
C PHE A 104 -8.16 -2.01 -11.00
N LEU A 105 -6.84 -2.10 -11.15
CA LEU A 105 -5.97 -0.99 -11.58
C LEU A 105 -6.23 -0.55 -13.02
N ALA A 106 -6.55 -1.48 -13.92
CA ALA A 106 -6.83 -1.19 -15.33
C ALA A 106 -8.01 -0.21 -15.53
N ARG A 107 -8.86 -0.05 -14.52
CA ARG A 107 -9.98 0.92 -14.54
C ARG A 107 -9.52 2.37 -14.31
N TYR A 108 -8.39 2.58 -13.62
CA TYR A 108 -7.98 3.91 -13.16
C TYR A 108 -6.67 4.41 -13.78
N VAL A 109 -5.81 3.52 -14.26
CA VAL A 109 -4.51 3.88 -14.87
C VAL A 109 -4.19 3.00 -16.08
N ARG A 110 -3.29 3.47 -16.95
CA ARG A 110 -2.72 2.65 -18.03
C ARG A 110 -1.49 1.91 -17.53
N LYS A 111 -1.25 0.72 -18.11
CA LYS A 111 -0.04 -0.07 -17.86
C LYS A 111 1.22 0.74 -18.19
N GLY A 112 2.23 0.64 -17.33
CA GLY A 112 3.57 1.21 -17.51
C GLY A 112 3.66 2.72 -17.23
N VAL A 113 2.62 3.33 -16.68
CA VAL A 113 2.55 4.79 -16.49
C VAL A 113 2.66 5.20 -15.02
N ALA A 114 1.82 4.63 -14.15
CA ALA A 114 1.82 5.01 -12.74
C ALA A 114 3.05 4.46 -12.01
N PRO A 115 3.79 5.28 -11.22
CA PRO A 115 4.83 4.78 -10.34
C PRO A 115 4.22 4.00 -9.17
N MET A 116 5.02 3.12 -8.56
CA MET A 116 4.61 2.41 -7.34
C MET A 116 4.77 3.35 -6.13
N CYS A 117 3.69 3.55 -5.37
CA CYS A 117 3.65 4.52 -4.27
C CYS A 117 3.49 3.81 -2.91
N GLY A 118 4.19 4.30 -1.89
CA GLY A 118 4.08 3.80 -0.52
C GLY A 118 5.26 4.23 0.37
N ASN A 119 5.32 3.69 1.59
CA ASN A 119 6.47 3.85 2.48
C ASN A 119 7.49 2.73 2.27
N SER A 120 8.77 3.06 2.06
CA SER A 120 9.83 2.06 1.85
C SER A 120 9.51 1.09 0.71
N ILE A 121 8.74 1.57 -0.28
CA ILE A 121 8.05 0.78 -1.31
C ILE A 121 8.98 -0.05 -2.19
N GLY A 122 10.28 0.26 -2.17
CA GLY A 122 11.30 -0.58 -2.79
C GLY A 122 11.34 -2.00 -2.23
N GLN A 123 10.99 -2.19 -0.95
CA GLN A 123 10.95 -3.51 -0.32
C GLN A 123 9.79 -4.35 -0.87
N ASP A 124 8.58 -3.79 -0.94
CA ASP A 124 7.40 -4.41 -1.55
C ASP A 124 7.68 -4.77 -3.01
N ARG A 125 8.28 -3.82 -3.75
CA ARG A 125 8.65 -4.04 -5.16
C ARG A 125 9.54 -5.26 -5.34
N ARG A 126 10.50 -5.50 -4.44
CA ARG A 126 11.37 -6.71 -4.49
C ARG A 126 10.56 -8.00 -4.37
N PHE A 127 9.51 -8.03 -3.55
CA PHE A 127 8.61 -9.18 -3.45
C PHE A 127 7.73 -9.31 -4.70
N LEU A 128 7.18 -8.20 -5.22
CA LEU A 128 6.36 -8.25 -6.43
C LEU A 128 7.15 -8.73 -7.65
N VAL A 129 8.43 -8.35 -7.81
CA VAL A 129 9.29 -8.88 -8.89
C VAL A 129 9.31 -10.42 -8.90
N ARG A 130 9.26 -11.05 -7.73
CA ARG A 130 9.37 -12.51 -7.60
C ARG A 130 8.01 -13.21 -7.61
N TYR A 131 7.04 -12.67 -6.88
CA TYR A 131 5.79 -13.35 -6.55
C TYR A 131 4.56 -12.81 -7.29
N MET A 132 4.63 -11.58 -7.79
CA MET A 132 3.58 -10.96 -8.62
C MET A 132 4.20 -10.18 -9.79
N PRO A 133 4.96 -10.84 -10.69
CA PRO A 133 5.76 -10.16 -11.72
C PRO A 133 4.92 -9.44 -12.77
N LYS A 134 3.67 -9.85 -13.04
CA LYS A 134 2.79 -9.14 -13.96
C LYS A 134 2.26 -7.86 -13.34
N LEU A 135 1.98 -7.87 -12.03
CA LEU A 135 1.64 -6.67 -11.27
C LEU A 135 2.83 -5.72 -11.20
N GLU A 136 4.04 -6.21 -10.92
CA GLU A 136 5.24 -5.35 -10.93
C GLU A 136 5.43 -4.69 -12.30
N ALA A 137 5.35 -5.47 -13.38
CA ALA A 137 5.46 -4.99 -14.75
C ALA A 137 4.29 -4.10 -15.21
N PHE A 138 3.23 -3.98 -14.39
CA PHE A 138 2.16 -3.03 -14.64
C PHE A 138 2.55 -1.59 -14.27
N PHE A 139 3.45 -1.42 -13.31
CA PHE A 139 3.93 -0.12 -12.87
C PHE A 139 4.99 0.45 -13.81
N HIS A 140 5.19 1.77 -13.73
CA HIS A 140 6.39 2.40 -14.24
C HIS A 140 7.61 2.02 -13.39
N TYR A 141 8.83 2.15 -13.93
CA TYR A 141 10.07 1.78 -13.23
C TYR A 141 10.38 2.66 -12.01
N ARG A 142 9.72 3.82 -11.88
CA ARG A 142 9.91 4.76 -10.77
C ARG A 142 9.06 4.38 -9.57
N ASN A 143 9.54 4.80 -8.40
CA ASN A 143 8.80 4.77 -7.15
C ASN A 143 8.50 6.20 -6.68
N VAL A 144 7.37 6.37 -6.00
CA VAL A 144 7.11 7.51 -5.12
C VAL A 144 7.21 6.97 -3.69
N ASP A 145 8.39 7.12 -3.10
CA ASP A 145 8.67 6.60 -1.76
C ASP A 145 8.56 7.70 -0.70
N VAL A 146 7.50 7.64 0.09
CA VAL A 146 7.21 8.62 1.15
C VAL A 146 8.30 8.63 2.22
N SER A 147 8.97 7.50 2.44
CA SER A 147 10.09 7.41 3.40
C SER A 147 11.27 8.31 3.01
N THR A 148 11.42 8.64 1.72
CA THR A 148 12.42 9.62 1.26
C THR A 148 12.16 10.98 1.90
N LEU A 149 10.91 11.47 1.84
CA LEU A 149 10.54 12.75 2.45
C LEU A 149 10.66 12.71 3.97
N LYS A 150 10.33 11.58 4.60
CA LYS A 150 10.52 11.37 6.03
C LYS A 150 11.98 11.52 6.44
N GLU A 151 12.90 10.88 5.73
CA GLU A 151 14.33 10.95 6.01
C GLU A 151 14.91 12.35 5.76
N LEU A 152 14.43 13.05 4.73
CA LEU A 152 14.80 14.45 4.47
C LEU A 152 14.25 15.39 5.55
N SER A 153 12.98 15.26 5.92
CA SER A 153 12.36 16.04 7.00
C SER A 153 13.10 15.83 8.31
N ARG A 154 13.47 14.59 8.65
CA ARG A 154 14.23 14.29 9.88
C ARG A 154 15.55 15.05 9.99
N ARG A 155 16.19 15.36 8.84
CA ARG A 155 17.50 16.04 8.79
C ARG A 155 17.37 17.54 8.60
N TRP A 156 16.45 17.99 7.76
CA TRP A 156 16.38 19.38 7.31
C TRP A 156 15.26 20.18 7.98
N LYS A 157 14.24 19.50 8.51
CA LYS A 157 13.10 20.14 9.17
C LYS A 157 12.52 19.24 10.29
N PRO A 158 13.29 18.99 11.38
CA PRO A 158 12.95 18.00 12.41
C PRO A 158 11.60 18.25 13.09
N GLU A 159 11.15 19.50 13.16
CA GLU A 159 9.85 19.88 13.68
C GLU A 159 8.68 19.34 12.83
N VAL A 160 8.84 19.30 11.51
CA VAL A 160 7.84 18.69 10.62
C VAL A 160 7.84 17.18 10.75
N TYR A 161 9.03 16.56 10.91
CA TYR A 161 9.16 15.13 11.18
C TYR A 161 8.43 14.75 12.48
N ALA A 162 8.65 15.50 13.57
CA ALA A 162 8.05 15.22 14.87
C ALA A 162 6.53 15.47 14.92
N SER A 163 6.00 16.29 14.01
CA SER A 163 4.58 16.64 13.96
C SER A 163 3.68 15.57 13.34
N PHE A 164 4.24 14.59 12.61
CA PHE A 164 3.49 13.45 12.09
C PHE A 164 3.66 12.23 13.00
N LYS A 165 2.56 11.64 13.46
CA LYS A 165 2.57 10.45 14.32
C LYS A 165 1.83 9.31 13.64
N LYS A 166 2.55 8.22 13.38
CA LYS A 166 1.99 6.98 12.85
C LYS A 166 1.13 6.30 13.92
N ALA A 167 -0.02 5.77 13.52
CA ALA A 167 -0.87 4.89 14.31
C ALA A 167 -0.32 3.45 14.38
N GLN A 168 0.47 3.03 13.38
CA GLN A 168 1.16 1.73 13.35
C GLN A 168 0.22 0.53 13.56
N LYS A 169 -0.82 0.43 12.73
CA LYS A 169 -1.83 -0.64 12.85
C LYS A 169 -1.37 -1.98 12.27
N HIS A 170 -0.34 -2.00 11.42
CA HIS A 170 0.26 -3.22 10.86
C HIS A 170 -0.79 -4.11 10.15
N THR A 171 -1.54 -3.45 9.28
CA THR A 171 -2.42 -4.11 8.30
C THR A 171 -2.24 -3.34 7.00
N ALA A 172 -2.15 -4.03 5.87
CA ALA A 172 -1.73 -3.43 4.62
C ALA A 172 -2.59 -2.21 4.23
N LEU A 173 -3.92 -2.30 4.34
CA LEU A 173 -4.81 -1.18 3.96
C LEU A 173 -4.64 0.03 4.88
N ALA A 174 -4.47 -0.18 6.19
CA ALA A 174 -4.26 0.92 7.11
C ALA A 174 -2.92 1.62 6.84
N ASP A 175 -1.87 0.86 6.52
CA ASP A 175 -0.53 1.38 6.26
C ASP A 175 -0.46 2.09 4.90
N VAL A 176 -1.25 1.67 3.90
CA VAL A 176 -1.48 2.45 2.66
C VAL A 176 -2.12 3.81 2.98
N HIS A 177 -3.20 3.86 3.75
CA HIS A 177 -3.85 5.13 4.10
C HIS A 177 -2.94 6.05 4.90
N GLU A 178 -2.20 5.49 5.85
CA GLU A 178 -1.22 6.23 6.64
C GLU A 178 -0.09 6.78 5.75
N SER A 179 0.34 6.03 4.71
CA SER A 179 1.31 6.51 3.72
C SER A 179 0.77 7.71 2.93
N ILE A 180 -0.50 7.67 2.52
CA ILE A 180 -1.16 8.79 1.82
C ILE A 180 -1.26 10.02 2.73
N GLU A 181 -1.63 9.82 4.00
CA GLU A 181 -1.69 10.88 5.01
C GLU A 181 -0.31 11.47 5.31
N GLU A 182 0.74 10.64 5.40
CA GLU A 182 2.12 11.07 5.60
C GLU A 182 2.61 11.91 4.41
N LEU A 183 2.30 11.50 3.16
CA LEU A 183 2.63 12.33 1.99
C LEU A 183 1.84 13.65 1.99
N ALA A 184 0.56 13.63 2.33
CA ALA A 184 -0.26 14.85 2.43
C ALA A 184 0.32 15.84 3.46
N HIS A 185 0.79 15.31 4.59
CA HIS A 185 1.48 16.09 5.63
C HIS A 185 2.76 16.73 5.08
N TYR A 186 3.66 15.96 4.46
CA TYR A 186 4.89 16.52 3.89
C TYR A 186 4.61 17.48 2.73
N ARG A 187 3.60 17.21 1.91
CA ARG A 187 3.16 18.14 0.87
C ARG A 187 2.82 19.50 1.46
N LYS A 188 2.10 19.55 2.58
CA LYS A 188 1.65 20.80 3.23
C LYS A 188 2.75 21.50 4.04
N HIS A 189 3.64 20.74 4.69
CA HIS A 189 4.54 21.29 5.71
C HIS A 189 6.02 21.30 5.32
N LEU A 190 6.42 20.50 4.32
CA LEU A 190 7.80 20.38 3.86
C LEU A 190 8.00 20.93 2.43
N LEU A 191 7.05 20.69 1.52
CA LEU A 191 7.20 21.02 0.09
C LEU A 191 6.60 22.38 -0.31
N VAL A 192 5.77 23.00 0.54
CA VAL A 192 5.30 24.38 0.33
C VAL A 192 6.44 25.36 0.67
N PRO A 193 6.67 26.41 -0.15
CA PRO A 193 7.63 27.48 0.16
C PRO A 193 7.44 28.14 1.53
#